data_AF-A0A2V8TJ73-F1
#
_entry.id   AF-A0A2V8TJ73-F1
#
_cell.length_a   1.000
_cell.length_b   1.000
_cell.length_c   1.000
_cell.angle_alpha   90.00
_cell.angle_beta   90.00
_cell.angle_gamma   90.00
#
_symmetry.space_group_name_H-M   'P 1'
#
loop_
_entity.id
_entity.type
_entity.pdbx_description
1 polymer ?
#
loop_
_entity_poly.entity_id
_entity_poly.type
_entity_poly.pdbx_seq_one_letter_code
_entity_poly.pdbx_strand_id
1 'polypeptide(L)'
;MARPPFKPTDEQRNLVKELAAVGAPHKLIARKLGIRSPKTLRKHFRDELDLGSMEVNAHVAKYLYQSAKAGNVEAQKSWLRSRAGWGTHTRHPTTDRPPFIVAHEEPNEPCCHENPDEILPRITSSSVRQILYARRDL
;
A
#
# COMPACT_ATOMS: atom_id res chain seq x y z
N MET A 1 24.89 -21.10 1.94
CA MET A 1 23.87 -22.07 1.48
C MET A 1 22.55 -21.33 1.25
N ALA A 2 21.86 -21.59 0.13
CA ALA A 2 20.56 -21.01 -0.16
C ALA A 2 19.47 -21.61 0.76
N ARG A 3 18.59 -20.78 1.31
CA ARG A 3 17.47 -21.24 2.14
C ARG A 3 16.46 -22.00 1.24
N PRO A 4 15.99 -23.20 1.62
CA PRO A 4 15.04 -23.94 0.82
C PRO A 4 13.74 -23.15 0.61
N PRO A 5 13.11 -23.26 -0.58
CA PRO A 5 11.88 -22.56 -0.88
C PRO A 5 10.74 -23.06 0.02
N PHE A 6 9.97 -22.12 0.57
CA PHE A 6 8.81 -22.44 1.38
C PHE A 6 7.71 -23.05 0.49
N LYS A 7 7.26 -24.26 0.83
CA LYS A 7 6.14 -24.94 0.18
C LYS A 7 4.93 -24.89 1.11
N PRO A 8 3.89 -24.10 0.79
CA PRO A 8 2.67 -24.05 1.59
C PRO A 8 1.90 -25.38 1.50
N THR A 9 1.40 -25.86 2.64
CA THR A 9 0.47 -27.00 2.70
C THR A 9 -0.98 -26.52 2.63
N ASP A 10 -1.91 -27.41 2.25
CA ASP A 10 -3.33 -27.06 2.14
C ASP A 10 -3.94 -26.66 3.50
N GLU A 11 -3.53 -27.32 4.58
CA GLU A 11 -3.92 -26.94 5.94
C GLU A 11 -3.49 -25.51 6.30
N GLN A 12 -2.27 -25.11 5.89
CA GLN A 12 -1.79 -23.74 6.09
C GLN A 12 -2.58 -22.75 5.24
N ARG A 13 -2.98 -23.12 4.02
CA ARG A 13 -3.82 -22.28 3.15
C ARG A 13 -5.17 -22.02 3.79
N ASN A 14 -5.84 -23.07 4.28
CA ASN A 14 -7.12 -22.95 4.98
C ASN A 14 -6.99 -22.08 6.23
N LEU A 15 -5.96 -22.30 7.05
CA LEU A 15 -5.70 -21.48 8.23
C LEU A 15 -5.47 -20.00 7.88
N VAL A 16 -4.70 -19.70 6.82
CA VAL A 16 -4.49 -18.31 6.37
C VAL A 16 -5.80 -17.70 5.91
N LYS A 17 -6.61 -18.44 5.14
CA LYS A 17 -7.91 -18.00 4.65
C LYS A 17 -8.83 -17.62 5.80
N GLU A 18 -8.94 -18.49 6.81
CA GLU A 18 -9.76 -18.24 8.01
C GLU A 18 -9.28 -17.03 8.81
N LEU A 19 -7.97 -16.91 9.04
CA LEU A 19 -7.41 -15.77 9.79
C LEU A 19 -7.57 -14.45 9.02
N ALA A 20 -7.44 -14.47 7.70
CA ALA A 20 -7.67 -13.31 6.84
C ALA A 20 -9.15 -12.91 6.80
N ALA A 21 -10.04 -13.90 6.80
CA ALA A 21 -11.49 -13.73 6.89
C ALA A 21 -11.90 -12.93 8.14
N VAL A 22 -11.29 -13.23 9.29
CA VAL A 22 -11.55 -12.52 10.55
C VAL A 22 -10.87 -11.14 10.60
N GLY A 23 -10.02 -10.82 9.61
CA GLY A 23 -9.29 -9.54 9.55
C GLY A 23 -8.02 -9.52 10.39
N ALA A 24 -7.42 -10.68 10.67
CA ALA A 24 -6.17 -10.73 11.42
C ALA A 24 -5.03 -10.05 10.62
N PRO A 25 -4.17 -9.24 11.27
CA PRO A 25 -3.09 -8.57 10.58
C PRO A 25 -2.06 -9.59 10.08
N HIS A 26 -1.56 -9.38 8.85
CA HIS A 26 -0.59 -10.27 8.19
C HIS A 26 0.64 -10.61 9.04
N LYS A 27 1.08 -9.70 9.92
CA LYS A 27 2.20 -9.93 10.85
C LYS A 27 1.89 -11.03 11.87
N LEU A 28 0.67 -11.10 12.38
CA LEU A 28 0.24 -12.12 13.33
C LEU A 28 0.00 -13.46 12.63
N ILE A 29 -0.59 -13.44 11.44
CA ILE A 29 -0.75 -14.63 10.60
C ILE A 29 0.61 -15.26 10.31
N ALA A 30 1.58 -14.46 9.87
CA ALA A 30 2.95 -14.93 9.62
C ALA A 30 3.60 -15.53 10.87
N ARG A 31 3.45 -14.89 12.04
CA ARG A 31 3.93 -15.43 13.32
C ARG A 31 3.28 -16.77 13.66
N LYS A 32 1.97 -16.91 13.44
CA LYS A 32 1.23 -18.15 13.72
C LYS A 32 1.73 -19.32 12.86
N LEU A 33 2.14 -19.05 11.62
CA LEU A 33 2.70 -20.04 10.68
C LEU A 33 4.22 -20.24 10.82
N GLY A 34 4.88 -19.57 11.77
CA GLY A 34 6.35 -19.62 11.89
C GLY A 34 7.09 -18.93 10.72
N ILE A 35 6.40 -18.10 9.94
CA ILE A 35 6.98 -17.35 8.83
C ILE A 35 7.60 -16.06 9.37
N ARG A 36 8.92 -15.90 9.17
CA ARG A 36 9.69 -14.74 9.66
C ARG A 36 9.20 -13.39 9.10
N SER A 37 8.77 -13.36 7.84
CA SER A 37 8.44 -12.10 7.15
C SER A 37 7.02 -12.14 6.56
N PRO A 38 6.21 -11.08 6.76
CA PRO A 38 4.90 -10.96 6.12
C PRO A 38 5.01 -10.83 4.60
N LYS A 39 6.20 -10.50 4.05
CA LYS A 39 6.45 -10.51 2.61
C LYS A 39 6.38 -11.93 2.03
N THR A 40 6.87 -12.93 2.78
CA THR A 40 6.80 -14.34 2.40
C THR A 40 5.36 -14.83 2.44
N LEU A 41 4.59 -14.44 3.46
CA LEU A 41 3.16 -14.75 3.54
C LEU A 41 2.42 -14.27 2.28
N ARG A 42 2.56 -12.99 1.91
CA ARG A 42 1.90 -12.44 0.71
C ARG A 42 2.35 -13.08 -0.60
N LYS A 43 3.58 -13.61 -0.66
CA LYS A 43 4.10 -14.27 -1.87
C LYS A 43 3.44 -15.63 -2.11
N HIS A 44 3.15 -16.38 -1.04
CA HIS A 44 2.70 -17.78 -1.14
C HIS A 44 1.20 -17.95 -0.92
N PHE A 45 0.56 -17.02 -0.21
CA PHE A 45 -0.84 -17.09 0.18
C PHE A 45 -1.65 -15.89 -0.30
N ARG A 46 -1.40 -15.40 -1.52
CA ARG A 46 -2.05 -14.17 -2.00
C ARG A 46 -3.55 -14.37 -2.14
N ASP A 47 -3.94 -15.46 -2.77
CA ASP A 47 -5.33 -15.77 -3.07
C ASP A 47 -6.13 -16.01 -1.79
N GLU A 48 -5.56 -16.70 -0.80
CA GLU A 48 -6.23 -16.96 0.47
C GLU A 48 -6.46 -15.68 1.29
N LEU A 49 -5.49 -14.76 1.26
CA LEU A 49 -5.62 -13.46 1.92
C LEU A 49 -6.72 -12.61 1.27
N ASP A 50 -6.77 -12.59 -0.07
CA ASP A 50 -7.72 -11.75 -0.80
C ASP A 50 -9.14 -12.39 -0.77
N LEU A 51 -9.27 -13.69 -1.01
CA LEU A 51 -10.54 -14.41 -1.01
C LEU A 51 -11.15 -14.54 0.39
N GLY A 52 -10.34 -14.78 1.42
CA GLY A 52 -10.83 -14.97 2.79
C GLY A 52 -11.63 -13.77 3.29
N SER A 53 -11.10 -12.56 3.11
CA SER A 53 -11.82 -11.33 3.48
C SER A 53 -13.05 -11.09 2.61
N MET A 54 -12.98 -11.38 1.31
CA MET A 54 -14.12 -11.22 0.39
C MET A 54 -15.31 -12.10 0.77
N GLU A 55 -15.07 -13.39 1.02
CA GLU A 55 -16.12 -14.37 1.34
C GLU A 55 -16.86 -14.00 2.63
N VAL A 56 -16.12 -13.70 3.71
CA VAL A 56 -16.76 -13.33 4.99
C VAL A 56 -17.49 -12.00 4.88
N ASN A 57 -16.94 -11.01 4.18
CA ASN A 57 -17.64 -9.75 3.94
C ASN A 57 -18.96 -9.97 3.17
N ALA A 58 -18.98 -10.88 2.18
CA ALA A 58 -20.20 -11.23 1.46
C ALA A 58 -21.24 -11.91 2.37
N HIS A 59 -20.81 -12.80 3.26
CA HIS A 59 -21.70 -13.43 4.24
C HIS A 59 -22.29 -12.41 5.22
N VAL A 60 -21.47 -11.53 5.79
CA VAL A 60 -21.93 -10.45 6.68
C VAL A 60 -22.91 -9.53 5.96
N ALA A 61 -22.62 -9.17 4.70
CA ALA A 61 -23.53 -8.37 3.88
C ALA A 61 -24.88 -9.07 3.65
N LYS A 62 -24.89 -10.40 3.44
CA LYS A 62 -26.12 -11.20 3.33
C LYS A 62 -26.95 -11.15 4.61
N TYR A 63 -26.32 -11.31 5.78
CA TYR A 63 -27.02 -11.21 7.06
C TYR A 63 -27.56 -9.80 7.31
N LEU A 64 -26.77 -8.76 6.99
CA LEU A 64 -27.19 -7.37 7.09
C LEU A 64 -28.43 -7.11 6.22
N TYR A 65 -28.44 -7.60 4.99
CA TYR A 65 -29.59 -7.49 4.08
C TYR A 65 -30.84 -8.18 4.65
N GLN A 66 -30.70 -9.40 5.18
CA GLN A 66 -31.80 -10.10 5.82
C GLN A 66 -32.34 -9.33 7.05
N SER A 67 -31.45 -8.78 7.87
CA SER A 67 -31.82 -7.95 9.02
C SER A 67 -32.55 -6.67 8.59
N ALA A 68 -32.09 -6.02 7.53
CA ALA A 68 -32.76 -4.85 6.95
C ALA A 68 -34.16 -5.19 6.44
N LYS A 69 -34.36 -6.34 5.77
CA LYS A 69 -35.68 -6.83 5.34
C LYS A 69 -36.62 -7.12 6.51
N ALA A 70 -36.08 -7.56 7.65
CA ALA A 70 -36.86 -7.83 8.86
C ALA A 70 -37.26 -6.54 9.62
N GLY A 71 -36.90 -5.36 9.12
CA GLY A 71 -37.28 -4.08 9.72
C GLY A 71 -36.24 -3.43 10.63
N ASN A 72 -35.00 -3.95 10.67
CA ASN A 72 -33.94 -3.29 11.43
C ASN A 72 -33.54 -1.96 10.76
N VAL A 73 -33.97 -0.86 11.36
CA VAL A 73 -33.77 0.51 10.84
C VAL A 73 -32.28 0.87 10.76
N GLU A 74 -31.44 0.40 11.66
CA GLU A 74 -29.99 0.68 11.62
C GLU A 74 -29.31 -0.03 10.45
N ALA A 75 -29.70 -1.28 10.17
CA ALA A 75 -29.23 -2.00 8.98
C ALA A 75 -29.67 -1.29 7.68
N GLN A 76 -30.92 -0.81 7.63
CA GLN A 76 -31.44 -0.04 6.50
C GLN A 76 -30.69 1.29 6.30
N LYS A 77 -30.49 2.07 7.38
CA LYS A 77 -29.70 3.31 7.35
C LYS A 77 -28.27 3.05 6.87
N SER A 78 -27.64 2.01 7.38
CA SER A 78 -26.27 1.63 6.99
C SER A 78 -26.17 1.32 5.48
N TRP A 79 -27.15 0.58 4.94
CA TRP A 79 -27.24 0.29 3.51
C TRP A 79 -27.41 1.56 2.67
N LEU A 80 -28.35 2.44 3.06
CA LEU A 80 -28.63 3.67 2.32
C LEU A 80 -27.41 4.60 2.30
N ARG A 81 -26.72 4.73 3.44
CA ARG A 81 -25.48 5.52 3.55
C ARG A 81 -24.35 4.95 2.69
N SER A 82 -24.10 3.65 2.78
CA SER A 82 -22.88 3.03 2.24
C SER A 82 -23.01 2.53 0.79
N ARG A 83 -24.23 2.18 0.36
CA ARG A 83 -24.46 1.48 -0.92
C ARG A 83 -25.48 2.19 -1.83
N ALA A 84 -26.48 2.88 -1.27
CA ALA A 84 -27.47 3.60 -2.08
C ALA A 84 -27.04 5.04 -2.43
N GLY A 85 -25.85 5.47 -2.02
CA GLY A 85 -25.31 6.80 -2.33
C GLY A 85 -25.94 7.93 -1.51
N TRP A 86 -26.66 7.63 -0.43
CA TRP A 86 -27.27 8.66 0.44
C TRP A 86 -26.31 9.15 1.52
N GLY A 87 -25.13 8.55 1.64
CA GLY A 87 -24.08 8.98 2.56
C GLY A 87 -23.42 10.27 2.07
N THR A 88 -23.35 11.29 2.92
CA THR A 88 -22.58 12.48 2.64
C THR A 88 -21.09 12.13 2.68
N HIS A 89 -20.44 12.08 1.53
CA HIS A 89 -18.98 12.11 1.51
C HIS A 89 -18.55 13.51 1.98
N THR A 90 -18.05 13.62 3.20
CA THR A 90 -17.28 14.79 3.61
C THR A 90 -16.04 14.81 2.72
N ARG A 91 -16.13 15.50 1.58
CA ARG A 91 -14.94 15.91 0.86
C ARG A 91 -14.21 16.82 1.82
N HIS A 92 -13.08 16.37 2.33
CA HIS A 92 -12.15 17.30 2.94
C HIS A 92 -11.88 18.36 1.87
N PRO A 93 -12.00 19.66 2.18
CA PRO A 93 -11.52 20.68 1.26
C PRO A 93 -10.10 20.26 0.91
N THR A 94 -9.79 20.23 -0.38
CA THR A 94 -8.42 20.06 -0.85
C THR A 94 -7.65 21.22 -0.23
N THR A 95 -7.10 21.02 0.97
CA THR A 95 -6.06 21.86 1.53
C THR A 95 -5.05 22.00 0.42
N ASP A 96 -4.70 23.24 0.06
CA ASP A 96 -3.82 23.62 -1.04
C ASP A 96 -2.56 22.76 -1.00
N ARG A 97 -2.63 21.59 -1.63
CA ARG A 97 -1.53 20.66 -1.68
C ARG A 97 -0.57 21.34 -2.63
N PRO A 98 0.66 21.69 -2.20
CA PRO A 98 1.58 22.35 -3.08
C PRO A 98 1.69 21.50 -4.36
N PRO A 99 1.67 22.13 -5.55
CA PRO A 99 1.70 21.40 -6.81
C PRO A 99 2.89 20.43 -6.76
N PHE A 100 2.62 19.13 -6.93
CA PHE A 100 3.70 18.19 -7.11
C PHE A 100 4.25 18.45 -8.52
N ILE A 101 5.43 19.05 -8.59
CA ILE A 101 6.12 19.26 -9.86
C ILE A 101 6.62 17.87 -10.29
N VAL A 102 6.00 17.31 -11.32
CA VAL A 102 6.55 16.15 -12.03
C VAL A 102 7.62 16.69 -12.95
N ALA A 103 8.88 16.51 -12.60
CA ALA A 103 9.96 16.71 -13.55
C ALA A 103 9.79 15.68 -14.67
N HIS A 104 9.47 16.15 -15.88
CA HIS A 104 9.66 15.35 -17.08
C HIS A 104 11.17 15.25 -17.29
N GLU A 105 11.72 14.06 -17.10
CA GLU A 105 13.07 13.78 -17.54
C GLU A 105 13.00 13.69 -19.06
N GLU A 106 13.39 14.78 -19.74
CA GLU A 106 13.51 14.83 -21.19
C GLU A 106 14.33 13.61 -21.64
N PRO A 107 13.84 12.81 -22.59
CA PRO A 107 14.58 11.65 -23.06
C PRO A 107 15.93 12.15 -23.56
N ASN A 108 17.03 11.66 -22.96
CA ASN A 108 18.40 11.93 -23.36
C ASN A 108 18.47 12.02 -24.90
N GLU A 109 18.59 13.24 -25.43
CA GLU A 109 19.05 13.40 -26.80
C GLU A 109 20.39 12.67 -26.88
N PRO A 110 20.56 11.73 -27.84
CA PRO A 110 21.83 11.06 -27.98
C PRO A 110 22.87 12.15 -28.20
N CYS A 111 23.86 12.20 -27.30
CA CYS A 111 24.99 13.11 -27.40
C CYS A 111 25.63 12.94 -28.79
N CYS A 112 25.24 13.76 -29.76
CA CYS A 112 26.01 13.95 -30.96
C CYS A 112 27.31 14.61 -30.49
N HIS A 113 28.43 13.92 -30.66
CA HIS A 113 29.75 14.56 -30.66
C HIS A 113 29.65 15.89 -31.45
N GLU A 114 30.25 16.99 -31.01
CA GLU A 114 31.62 17.35 -31.41
C GLU A 114 32.05 18.64 -30.68
N ASN A 115 33.03 18.57 -29.77
CA ASN A 115 34.30 19.35 -29.80
C ASN A 115 35.14 19.02 -28.55
N PRO A 116 36.38 18.50 -28.68
CA PRO A 116 37.19 18.09 -27.53
C PRO A 116 37.74 19.24 -26.66
N ASP A 117 37.65 20.50 -27.09
CA ASP A 117 38.45 21.59 -26.51
C ASP A 117 37.70 22.53 -25.56
N GLU A 118 36.42 22.26 -25.25
CA GLU A 118 35.64 23.12 -24.34
C GLU A 118 35.21 22.37 -23.06
N ILE A 119 36.20 21.84 -22.34
CA ILE A 119 36.01 21.35 -20.97
C ILE A 119 36.05 22.54 -20.01
N LEU A 120 34.92 23.24 -19.86
CA LEU A 120 34.70 24.00 -18.63
C LEU A 120 34.60 23.00 -17.47
N PRO A 121 35.35 23.18 -16.37
CA PRO A 121 35.38 22.20 -15.30
C PRO A 121 33.98 22.07 -14.70
N ARG A 122 33.42 20.86 -14.84
CA ARG A 122 32.30 20.39 -14.04
C ARG A 122 32.66 20.68 -12.59
N ILE A 123 31.89 21.56 -11.96
CA ILE A 123 31.94 21.75 -10.51
C ILE A 123 31.43 20.44 -9.90
N THR A 124 32.36 19.53 -9.64
CA THR A 124 32.10 18.28 -8.94
C THR A 124 31.72 18.63 -7.51
N SER A 125 30.55 18.15 -7.10
CA SER A 125 30.10 17.97 -5.72
C SER A 125 31.25 17.76 -4.71
N SER A 126 31.74 18.85 -4.11
CA SER A 126 32.54 18.82 -2.89
C SER A 126 32.32 20.04 -1.98
N SER A 127 31.23 20.79 -2.19
CA SER A 127 30.83 21.88 -1.27
C SER A 127 29.51 21.57 -0.57
N VAL A 128 29.45 20.40 0.05
CA VAL A 128 28.46 20.07 1.10
C VAL A 128 29.09 20.26 2.50
N ARG A 129 30.32 20.79 2.62
CA ARG A 129 30.99 20.98 3.93
C ARG A 129 31.48 22.38 4.28
N GLN A 130 31.25 23.43 3.48
CA GLN A 130 31.63 24.79 3.87
C GLN A 130 30.47 25.75 4.21
N ILE A 131 29.22 25.42 3.90
CA ILE A 131 28.08 26.33 4.21
C ILE A 131 27.63 26.24 5.68
N LEU A 132 28.12 25.26 6.46
CA LEU A 132 27.76 25.08 7.87
C LEU A 132 28.76 25.65 8.90
N TYR A 133 29.84 26.33 8.48
CA TYR A 133 30.82 26.91 9.42
C TYR A 133 31.07 28.43 9.29
N ALA A 134 30.21 29.17 8.58
CA ALA A 134 30.30 30.63 8.44
C ALA A 134 29.04 31.35 8.98
N ARG A 135 28.47 30.85 10.08
CA ARG A 135 27.37 31.50 10.82
C ARG A 135 27.55 31.40 12.34
N ARG A 136 28.80 31.56 12.76
CA ARG A 136 29.25 31.95 14.10
C ARG A 136 30.32 33.00 13.81
N ASP A 137 30.26 34.13 14.50
CA ASP A 137 31.04 35.35 14.28
C ASP A 137 30.39 36.37 13.33
N LEU A 138 29.11 36.66 13.59
CA LEU A 138 28.55 38.01 13.67
C LEU A 138 27.47 38.02 14.75
#